data_AF-A0A5E7VTC0-F1
#
_entry.id   AF-A0A5E7VTC0-F1
#
_cell.length_a   1.000
_cell.length_b   1.000
_cell.length_c   1.000
_cell.angle_alpha   90.00
_cell.angle_beta   90.00
_cell.angle_gamma   90.00
#
_symmetry.space_group_name_H-M   'P 1'
#
loop_
_entity.id
_entity.type
_entity.pdbx_description
1 polymer ?
#
loop_
_entity_poly.entity_id
_entity_poly.type
_entity_poly.pdbx_seq_one_letter_code
_entity_poly.pdbx_strand_id
1 'polypeptide(L)' 'MRQAASDALMFVEGLNKEEFAEDKRTQQAVIMSLVIIGEAATKVRNRIAHGYFDINLDVVWETVQVALPELLTVLPTEQN' A
#
# COMPACT_ATOMS: atom_id res chain seq x y z
N MET A 1 -8.45 8.66 1.15
CA MET A 1 -7.71 7.78 2.08
C MET A 1 -8.34 6.38 2.28
N ARG A 2 -9.58 6.24 2.79
CA ARG A 2 -10.19 4.93 3.14
C ARG A 2 -10.25 3.92 1.97
N GLN A 3 -10.67 4.36 0.78
CA GLN A 3 -10.76 3.48 -0.40
C GLN A 3 -9.40 2.86 -0.75
N ALA A 4 -8.35 3.68 -0.81
CA ALA A 4 -7.00 3.21 -1.12
C ALA A 4 -6.47 2.22 -0.06
N ALA A 5 -6.81 2.41 1.22
CA ALA A 5 -6.50 1.45 2.27
C ALA A 5 -7.22 0.11 2.05
N SER A 6 -8.49 0.15 1.63
CA SER A 6 -9.23 -1.05 1.27
C SER A 6 -8.64 -1.76 0.05
N ASP A 7 -8.27 -1.01 -1.00
CA ASP A 7 -7.71 -1.56 -2.23
C ASP A 7 -6.36 -2.26 -1.98
N ALA A 8 -5.49 -1.65 -1.15
CA ALA A 8 -4.22 -2.24 -0.77
C ALA A 8 -4.38 -3.61 -0.08
N LEU A 9 -5.39 -3.75 0.79
CA LEU A 9 -5.71 -5.02 1.43
C LEU A 9 -6.24 -6.05 0.44
N MET A 10 -7.10 -5.63 -0.50
CA MET A 10 -7.61 -6.53 -1.54
C MET A 10 -6.50 -7.05 -2.46
N PHE A 11 -5.50 -6.22 -2.77
CA PHE A 11 -4.40 -6.64 -3.65
C PHE A 11 -3.51 -7.75 -3.06
N VAL A 12 -3.39 -7.80 -1.73
CA VAL A 12 -2.60 -8.84 -1.05
C VAL A 12 -3.45 -10.01 -0.55
N GLU A 13 -4.75 -9.96 -0.78
CA GLU A 13 -5.67 -10.99 -0.28
C GLU A 13 -5.30 -12.35 -0.88
N GLY A 14 -5.08 -13.33 -0.01
CA GLY A 14 -4.72 -14.69 -0.41
C GLY A 14 -3.26 -14.87 -0.83
N LEU A 15 -2.42 -13.83 -0.77
CA LEU A 15 -0.97 -13.94 -1.00
C LEU A 15 -0.23 -14.17 0.30
N ASN A 16 0.83 -14.97 0.24
CA ASN A 16 1.89 -14.94 1.24
C ASN A 16 2.99 -13.93 0.85
N LYS A 17 3.97 -13.76 1.74
CA LYS A 17 5.03 -12.76 1.58
C LYS A 17 5.94 -13.08 0.38
N GLU A 18 6.26 -14.35 0.18
CA GLU A 18 7.11 -14.81 -0.93
C GLU A 18 6.42 -14.56 -2.28
N GLU A 19 5.14 -14.90 -2.40
CA GLU A 19 4.32 -14.65 -3.60
C GLU A 19 4.19 -13.16 -3.89
N PHE A 20 3.97 -12.35 -2.84
CA PHE A 20 3.97 -10.90 -2.96
C PHE A 20 5.32 -10.36 -3.45
N ALA A 21 6.44 -10.91 -2.97
CA ALA A 21 7.79 -10.50 -3.38
C ALA A 21 8.12 -10.87 -4.84
N GLU A 22 7.48 -11.89 -5.41
CA GLU A 22 7.62 -12.25 -6.82
C GLU A 22 6.66 -11.49 -7.75
N ASP A 23 5.50 -11.04 -7.24
CA ASP A 23 4.51 -10.30 -8.02
C ASP A 23 4.74 -8.77 -8.01
N LYS A 24 5.55 -8.32 -8.98
CA LYS A 24 5.82 -6.89 -9.21
C LYS A 24 4.57 -6.04 -9.47
N ARG A 25 3.52 -6.61 -10.08
CA ARG A 25 2.30 -5.85 -10.39
C ARG A 25 1.56 -5.55 -9.10
N THR A 26 1.45 -6.55 -8.22
CA THR A 26 0.81 -6.41 -6.93
C THR A 26 1.61 -5.46 -6.02
N GLN A 27 2.94 -5.57 -6.00
CA GLN A 27 3.80 -4.59 -5.30
C GLN A 27 3.52 -3.16 -5.76
N GLN A 28 3.48 -2.92 -7.07
CA GLN A 28 3.22 -1.58 -7.61
C GLN A 28 1.83 -1.07 -7.22
N ALA A 29 0.80 -1.92 -7.29
CA ALA A 29 -0.55 -1.54 -6.93
C ALA A 29 -0.65 -1.17 -5.44
N VAL A 30 -0.06 -1.98 -4.55
CA VAL A 30 0.01 -1.71 -3.10
C VAL A 30 0.77 -0.43 -2.80
N ILE A 31 1.96 -0.25 -3.39
CA ILE A 31 2.79 0.95 -3.20
C ILE A 31 2.01 2.21 -3.63
N MET A 32 1.31 2.15 -4.76
CA MET A 32 0.49 3.27 -5.23
C MET A 32 -0.65 3.58 -4.26
N SER A 33 -1.33 2.56 -3.74
CA SER A 33 -2.37 2.74 -2.72
C SER A 33 -1.81 3.38 -1.44
N LEU A 34 -0.65 2.93 -0.94
CA LEU A 34 0.02 3.53 0.23
C LEU A 34 0.37 5.01 0.00
N VAL A 35 0.81 5.38 -1.20
CA VAL A 35 1.09 6.78 -1.56
C VAL A 35 -0.17 7.64 -1.52
N ILE A 36 -1.31 7.11 -1.97
CA ILE A 36 -2.62 7.79 -1.94
C ILE A 36 -3.13 7.93 -0.49
N ILE A 37 -2.94 6.92 0.36
CA ILE A 37 -3.33 6.96 1.77
C ILE A 37 -2.55 8.05 2.52
N GLY A 38 -1.29 8.30 2.16
CA GLY A 38 -0.48 9.38 2.75
C GLY A 38 -0.79 10.80 2.22
N GLU A 39 -1.74 10.95 1.28
CA GLU A 39 -2.20 12.14 0.51
C GLU A 39 -1.17 13.11 -0.08
N ALA A 40 -0.04 13.38 0.56
CA ALA A 40 1.05 14.13 -0.02
C ALA A 40 2.34 13.84 0.75
N ALA A 41 2.96 12.69 0.49
CA ALA A 41 4.38 12.54 0.78
C ALA A 41 5.26 13.44 -0.14
N THR A 42 4.73 14.60 -0.57
CA THR A 42 5.23 15.88 -1.13
C THR A 42 6.40 15.90 -2.14
N LYS A 43 7.05 14.77 -2.35
CA LYS A 43 8.28 14.51 -3.11
C LYS A 43 8.24 13.14 -3.80
N VAL A 44 7.32 12.24 -3.41
CA VAL A 44 7.17 10.89 -4.01
C VAL A 44 7.03 10.95 -5.55
N ARG A 45 6.27 11.93 -6.05
CA ARG A 45 6.09 12.19 -7.49
C ARG A 45 7.37 12.59 -8.25
N ASN A 46 8.41 13.12 -7.58
CA ASN A 46 9.66 13.52 -8.24
C ASN A 46 10.73 12.40 -8.28
N ARG A 47 10.53 11.29 -7.56
CA ARG A 47 11.52 10.21 -7.39
C ARG A 47 11.10 8.85 -7.95
N ILE A 48 9.83 8.67 -8.33
CA ILE A 48 9.32 7.48 -9.04
C ILE A 48 10.09 7.21 -10.36
N ALA A 49 10.83 8.19 -10.88
CA ALA A 49 11.69 8.07 -12.06
C ALA A 49 12.92 7.14 -11.91
N HIS A 50 13.31 6.68 -10.71
CA HIS A 50 14.45 5.76 -10.53
C HIS A 50 14.08 4.28 -10.29
N GLY A 51 12.79 3.94 -10.33
CA GLY A 51 12.29 2.58 -10.15
C GLY A 51 12.07 2.20 -8.69
N TYR A 52 11.01 1.44 -8.43
CA TYR A 52 10.57 0.99 -7.10
C TYR A 52 11.57 0.05 -6.39
N PHE A 53 12.78 -0.13 -6.92
CA PHE A 53 13.77 -1.13 -6.52
C PHE A 53 14.41 -0.92 -5.14
N ASP A 54 14.41 0.31 -4.61
CA ASP A 54 14.99 0.62 -3.29
C ASP A 54 13.95 0.62 -2.15
N ILE A 55 12.69 0.28 -2.44
CA ILE A 55 11.66 0.18 -1.40
C ILE A 55 11.78 -1.18 -0.71
N ASN A 56 11.94 -1.16 0.61
CA ASN A 56 11.95 -2.38 1.41
C ASN A 56 10.57 -3.03 1.40
N LEU A 57 10.43 -4.14 0.67
CA LEU A 57 9.18 -4.89 0.53
C LEU A 57 8.71 -5.51 1.85
N ASP A 58 9.61 -5.78 2.80
CA ASP A 58 9.22 -6.27 4.12
C ASP A 58 8.40 -5.24 4.87
N VAL A 59 8.82 -3.97 4.80
CA VAL A 59 8.12 -2.84 5.42
C VAL A 59 6.78 -2.60 4.74
N VAL A 60 6.72 -2.72 3.41
CA VAL A 60 5.46 -2.61 2.66
C VAL A 60 4.49 -3.71 3.08
N TRP A 61 4.96 -4.96 3.13
CA TRP A 61 4.16 -6.11 3.55
C TRP A 61 3.63 -5.94 4.98
N GLU A 62 4.49 -5.60 5.94
CA GLU A 62 4.10 -5.37 7.33
C GLU A 62 3.08 -4.23 7.46
N THR A 63 3.29 -3.13 6.73
CA THR A 63 2.36 -1.99 6.73
C THR A 63 0.97 -2.43 6.28
N VAL A 64 0.89 -3.26 5.24
CA VAL A 64 -0.39 -3.75 4.73
C VAL A 64 -1.06 -4.72 5.69
N GLN A 65 -0.30 -5.57 6.37
CA GLN A 65 -0.85 -6.59 7.27
C GLN A 65 -1.23 -6.04 8.65
N VAL A 66 -0.55 -5.00 9.14
CA VAL A 66 -0.72 -4.49 10.52
C VAL A 66 -1.33 -3.10 10.53
N ALA A 67 -0.67 -2.13 9.88
CA ALA A 67 -1.05 -0.73 10.02
C ALA A 67 -2.31 -0.36 9.22
N LEU A 68 -2.53 -0.96 8.04
CA LEU A 68 -3.70 -0.65 7.22
C LEU A 68 -5.03 -1.13 7.82
N PRO A 69 -5.16 -2.35 8.37
CA PRO A 69 -6.36 -2.76 9.07
C PRO A 69 -6.68 -1.84 10.26
N GLU A 70 -5.68 -1.50 11.07
CA GLU A 70 -5.84 -0.56 12.19
C GLU A 70 -6.31 0.82 11.69
N LEU A 71 -5.73 1.33 10.60
CA LEU A 71 -6.15 2.60 10.01
C LEU A 71 -7.62 2.57 9.56
N LEU A 72 -8.10 1.47 9.00
CA LEU A 72 -9.51 1.34 8.60
C LEU A 72 -10.48 1.34 9.79
N THR A 73 -10.03 0.97 11.00
CA THR A 73 -10.84 1.04 12.22
C THR A 73 -11.03 2.47 12.71
N VAL A 74 -10.04 3.34 12.50
CA VAL A 74 -10.09 4.74 12.95
C VAL A 74 -10.71 5.68 11.92
N LEU A 75 -10.68 5.31 10.63
CA LEU A 75 -11.30 6.11 9.59
C LEU A 75 -12.82 5.95 9.62
N PRO A 76 -13.62 7.03 9.60
CA PRO A 76 -15.06 6.93 9.52
C PRO A 76 -15.48 6.20 8.23
N THR A 77 -16.48 5.32 8.33
CA THR A 77 -17.18 4.80 7.16
C THR A 77 -18.00 5.95 6.57
N GLU A 78 -17.54 6.54 5.48
CA GLU A 78 -18.33 7.47 4.66
C GLU A 78 -19.51 6.68 4.05
N GLN A 79 -20.55 6.45 4.85
CA GLN A 79 -21.88 6.13 4.38
C GLN A 79 -22.63 7.46 4.35
N ASN A 80 -22.59 8.14 3.20
CA ASN A 80 -23.50 9.22 2.87
C ASN A 80 -24.18 8.84 1.56
#